data_AF-E9HBV2-F1
#
_entry.id   AF-E9HBV2-F1
#
_cell.length_a   1.000
_cell.length_b   1.000
_cell.length_c   1.000
_cell.angle_alpha   90.00
_cell.angle_beta   90.00
_cell.angle_gamma   90.00
#
_symmetry.space_group_name_H-M   'P 1'
#
loop_
_entity.id
_entity.type
_entity.pdbx_description
1 polymer ?
#
loop_
_entity_poly.entity_id
_entity_poly.type
_entity_poly.pdbx_seq_one_letter_code
_entity_poly.pdbx_strand_id
1 'polypeptide(L)' 'DPEDYDEGGGECVICMSEPRDTLILTYRHLCLCQLCADSLLYQANNFPICRAPFRALLQIR' A
#
# COMPACT_ATOMS: atom_id res chain seq x y z
N ASP A 1 -6.74 20.25 14.01
CA ASP A 1 -7.25 18.87 13.94
C ASP A 1 -6.17 18.00 13.32
N PRO A 2 -5.19 17.51 14.12
CA PRO A 2 -4.01 16.86 13.57
C PRO A 2 -3.67 15.58 14.34
N GLU A 3 -4.53 14.55 14.33
CA GLU A 3 -4.24 13.31 15.07
C GLU A 3 -4.52 12.01 14.29
N ASP A 4 -4.30 12.01 12.98
CA ASP A 4 -4.18 10.75 12.21
C ASP A 4 -2.88 10.75 11.40
N TYR A 5 -1.77 11.05 12.07
CA TYR A 5 -0.47 10.57 11.61
C TYR A 5 -0.41 9.08 11.94
N ASP A 6 -0.89 8.27 11.00
CA ASP A 6 -0.67 6.82 10.97
C ASP A 6 0.85 6.56 10.88
N GLU A 7 1.52 6.59 12.03
CA GLU A 7 2.97 6.59 12.12
C GLU A 7 3.58 5.19 12.25
N GLY A 8 2.84 4.14 11.89
CA GLY A 8 3.47 2.83 11.68
C GLY A 8 2.65 1.58 11.97
N GLY A 9 1.38 1.51 11.57
CA GLY A 9 0.68 0.22 11.67
C GLY A 9 -0.81 0.16 11.44
N GLY A 10 -1.46 1.15 10.83
CA GLY A 10 -2.89 1.03 10.60
C GLY A 10 -3.23 0.08 9.45
N GLU A 11 -4.51 0.06 9.09
CA GLU A 11 -5.05 -0.92 8.15
C GLU A 11 -4.79 -0.55 6.69
N CYS A 12 -4.72 -1.56 5.84
CA CYS A 12 -4.62 -1.42 4.40
C CYS A 12 -5.77 -0.55 3.88
N VAL A 13 -5.46 0.46 3.08
CA VAL A 13 -6.46 1.41 2.57
C VAL A 13 -7.48 0.79 1.60
N ILE A 14 -7.27 -0.46 1.19
CA ILE A 14 -8.16 -1.18 0.26
C ILE A 14 -9.11 -2.09 1.01
N CYS A 15 -8.59 -3.00 1.85
CA CYS A 15 -9.44 -3.92 2.58
C CYS A 15 -9.91 -3.41 3.94
N MET A 16 -9.24 -2.39 4.50
CA MET A 16 -9.51 -1.82 5.84
C MET A 16 -9.63 -2.91 6.91
N SER A 17 -8.76 -3.92 6.86
CA SER A 17 -8.82 -5.10 7.73
C SER A 17 -7.44 -5.67 8.04
N GLU A 18 -6.55 -5.74 7.05
CA GLU A 18 -5.21 -6.29 7.24
C GLU A 18 -4.20 -5.17 7.51
N PRO A 19 -3.15 -5.43 8.32
CA PRO A 19 -2.11 -4.45 8.57
C PRO A 19 -1.33 -4.13 7.29
N ARG A 20 -0.82 -2.90 7.23
CA ARG A 20 0.04 -2.46 6.13
C ARG A 20 1.44 -3.06 6.30
N ASP A 21 1.80 -3.95 5.38
CA ASP A 21 3.09 -4.64 5.38
C ASP A 21 3.84 -4.47 4.03
N THR A 22 3.25 -3.74 3.09
CA THR A 22 3.79 -3.65 1.73
C THR A 22 4.14 -2.21 1.36
N LEU A 23 5.43 -1.99 1.16
CA LEU A 23 6.01 -0.71 0.76
C LEU A 23 6.01 -0.54 -0.75
N ILE A 24 5.47 0.59 -1.20
CA ILE A 24 5.52 1.04 -2.58
C ILE A 24 6.83 1.81 -2.79
N LEU A 25 7.79 1.21 -3.50
CA LEU A 25 9.15 1.77 -3.58
C LEU A 25 9.25 3.08 -4.36
N THR A 26 8.39 3.30 -5.36
CA THR A 26 8.41 4.50 -6.20
C THR A 26 8.19 5.79 -5.39
N TYR A 27 7.34 5.73 -4.37
CA TYR A 27 6.93 6.89 -3.57
C TYR A 27 7.13 6.69 -2.06
N ARG A 28 7.69 5.54 -1.66
CA ARG A 28 7.92 5.12 -0.27
C ARG A 28 6.65 5.16 0.59
N HIS A 29 5.51 4.80 0.01
CA HIS A 29 4.24 4.71 0.74
C HIS A 29 4.01 3.31 1.28
N LEU A 30 3.71 3.21 2.58
CA LEU A 30 3.26 1.99 3.23
C LEU A 30 1.75 2.12 3.44
N CYS A 31 0.95 1.69 2.46
CA CYS A 31 -0.51 1.84 2.51
C CYS A 31 -1.30 0.56 2.17
N LEU A 32 -0.61 -0.51 1.80
CA LEU A 32 -1.23 -1.77 1.37
C LEU A 32 -0.78 -2.95 2.24
N CYS A 33 -1.66 -3.93 2.39
CA CYS A 33 -1.27 -5.29 2.76
C CYS A 33 -0.84 -6.06 1.51
N GLN A 34 -0.07 -7.14 1.71
CA GLN A 34 0.49 -7.96 0.65
C GLN A 34 -0.59 -8.52 -0.29
N LEU A 35 -1.71 -9.02 0.25
CA LEU A 35 -2.79 -9.58 -0.55
C LEU A 35 -3.42 -8.56 -1.51
N CYS A 36 -3.68 -7.35 -1.03
CA CYS A 36 -4.22 -6.29 -1.86
C CYS A 36 -3.19 -5.78 -2.87
N ALA A 37 -1.91 -5.74 -2.50
CA ALA A 37 -0.85 -5.31 -3.40
C ALA A 37 -0.63 -6.30 -4.57
N ASP A 38 -0.66 -7.60 -4.30
CA ASP A 38 -0.60 -8.65 -5.33
C ASP A 38 -1.82 -8.63 -6.25
N SER A 39 -3.01 -8.45 -5.67
CA SER A 39 -4.26 -8.31 -6.45
C SER A 39 -4.18 -7.12 -7.40
N LEU A 40 -3.60 -6.01 -6.95
CA LEU A 40 -3.39 -4.82 -7.76
C LEU A 40 -2.40 -5.08 -8.89
N LEU A 41 -1.23 -5.66 -8.61
CA LEU A 41 -0.28 -6.04 -9.66
C LEU A 41 -0.91 -6.93 -10.74
N TYR A 42 -1.78 -7.85 -10.34
CA TYR A 42 -2.46 -8.75 -11.26
C TYR A 42 -3.54 -8.06 -12.11
N GLN A 43 -4.34 -7.17 -11.51
CA GLN A 43 -5.51 -6.58 -12.16
C GLN A 43 -5.24 -5.25 -12.87
N ALA A 44 -4.37 -4.42 -12.31
CA ALA A 44 -4.14 -3.07 -12.78
C ALA A 44 -2.67 -2.72 -12.58
N ASN A 45 -1.92 -2.55 -13.67
CA ASN A 45 -0.51 -2.19 -13.54
C ASN A 45 -0.29 -0.74 -13.04
N ASN A 46 -1.31 -0.06 -12.49
CA ASN A 46 -1.26 1.30 -11.96
C ASN A 46 -1.86 1.40 -10.54
N PHE A 47 -1.26 2.23 -9.67
CA PHE A 47 -1.77 2.46 -8.30
C PHE A 47 -3.06 3.30 -8.23
N PRO A 48 -3.94 3.08 -7.22
CA PRO A 48 -5.20 3.79 -7.09
C PRO A 48 -5.03 5.28 -6.75
N ILE A 49 -3.98 5.65 -6.01
CA ILE A 49 -3.74 7.03 -5.56
C ILE A 49 -2.97 7.82 -6.63
N CYS A 50 -1.83 7.29 -7.07
CA CYS A 50 -0.90 8.02 -7.92
C CYS A 50 -1.02 7.69 -9.42
N ARG A 51 -1.88 6.73 -9.81
CA ARG A 51 -2.10 6.26 -11.20
C ARG A 51 -0.82 5.92 -11.97
N ALA A 52 0.28 5.73 -11.25
CA ALA A 52 1.60 5.46 -11.80
C ALA A 52 1.83 3.95 -11.91
N PRO A 53 2.64 3.51 -12.89
CA PRO A 53 2.91 2.10 -13.07
C PRO A 53 3.64 1.51 -11.86
N PHE A 54 3.32 0.27 -11.50
CA PHE A 54 4.08 -0.47 -10.50
C PHE A 54 5.52 -0.65 -10.99
N ARG A 55 6.48 -0.20 -10.18
CA ARG A 55 7.91 -0.43 -10.47
C ARG A 55 8.50 -1.51 -9.59
N ALA A 56 8.21 -1.47 -8.29
CA ALA A 56 8.62 -2.50 -7.34
C ALA A 56 7.84 -2.35 -6.02
N LEU A 57 7.55 -3.49 -5.40
CA LEU A 57 6.97 -3.60 -4.06
C LEU A 57 7.97 -4.30 -3.14
N LEU A 58 8.01 -3.91 -1.87
CA LEU A 58 8.78 -4.59 -0.83
C LEU A 58 7.85 -4.95 0.32
N GLN A 59 7.71 -6.25 0.59
CA GLN A 59 7.05 -6.70 1.82
C GLN A 59 8.02 -6.56 2.98
N ILE A 60 7.59 -5.84 4.01
CA ILE A 60 8.31 -5.67 5.27
C ILE A 60 7.60 -6.57 6.30
N ARG A 61 8.32 -7.56 6.85
CA ARG A 61 7.82 -8.42 7.93
C ARG A 61 8.28 -7.91 9.28
#